data_AF-A0A2P2M6A3-F1
#
_entry.id   AF-A0A2P2M6A3-F1
#
_cell.length_a   1.000
_cell.length_b   1.000
_cell.length_c   1.000
_cell.angle_alpha   90.00
_cell.angle_beta   90.00
_cell.angle_gamma   90.00
#
_symmetry.space_group_name_H-M   'P 1'
#
loop_
_entity.id
_entity.type
_entity.pdbx_description
1 polymer ?
#
loop_
_entity_poly.entity_id
_entity_poly.type
_entity_poly.pdbx_seq_one_letter_code
_entity_poly.pdbx_strand_id
1 'polypeptide(L)'
;MRWAILRLVEEDPEFYHFLQEHDRELLEFDDEDIEEEADTEVDVEMQVDEKIRHHKISEKEEKPSQNVITTEMVESWCTSVQENGTIGAIRSLLRAFRMACHYGDDVGDDSSTKFMMMSSGVFNKIMLFVLGEMDGILRKLLGLPTFGGKKENVVNLMSTRKWKNYSHLVKSYLGNTLHVLNQMTDAQMISFTLRRLKYSSIILAAFPSLLRKYIKIALHFWGTGGGALSVVSFLFLRDLCIRLGSDCLDECFKGMYKAYVLNCQFVNAVKLQHIQFLSNCVVEFLGVDLPTAYQHAFIFIRQLAAILQDAITMKTKESFRKVYEWKFMNCLELWTGAICAYSSEADFRPLAYPLAQIISGVARLVPTARYFPLRLWCVRMLNRISASTGTFIPVSMLLLDMLDMKELNRPPTGGVGKAVDLRTVLKVSKPTLRTRSFQEACIFAVVEEIAEHLAQWSYSVAFFELSFIPATRLRSFIKTSKVERFCREMRQLIRQIEANSAFTNERRKSVTFLPNDPAAASFVEDEKKLESSPLSKYVTTLRERAQQRNDSLMESRFAISLLLCLRQPPSMCK
;
A
#
# COMPACT_ATOMS: atom_id res chain seq x y z
N MET A 1 -2.13 -28.07 0.59
CA MET A 1 -3.55 -28.13 0.15
C MET A 1 -4.41 -29.05 1.02
N ARG A 2 -4.17 -30.38 1.09
CA ARG A 2 -5.03 -31.32 1.85
C ARG A 2 -5.24 -31.00 3.34
N TRP A 3 -4.22 -30.55 4.06
CA TRP A 3 -4.32 -30.29 5.51
C TRP A 3 -5.11 -29.03 5.90
N ALA A 4 -5.16 -28.01 5.03
CA ALA A 4 -5.93 -26.80 5.28
C ALA A 4 -7.42 -27.00 4.94
N ILE A 5 -7.70 -27.83 3.92
CA ILE A 5 -9.06 -28.22 3.54
C ILE A 5 -9.68 -29.14 4.60
N LEU A 6 -8.90 -30.09 5.16
CA LEU A 6 -9.36 -30.95 6.24
C LEU A 6 -9.75 -30.17 7.51
N ARG A 7 -9.02 -29.08 7.81
CA ARG A 7 -9.37 -28.18 8.93
C ARG A 7 -10.62 -27.35 8.67
N LEU A 8 -10.87 -26.96 7.42
CA LEU A 8 -12.05 -26.20 7.02
C LEU A 8 -13.32 -27.07 7.06
N VAL A 9 -13.18 -28.36 6.73
CA VAL A 9 -14.23 -29.38 6.89
C VAL A 9 -14.56 -29.65 8.36
N GLU A 10 -13.55 -29.56 9.26
CA GLU A 10 -13.74 -29.77 10.70
C GLU A 10 -14.30 -28.55 11.44
N GLU A 11 -13.90 -27.32 11.06
CA GLU A 11 -14.32 -26.10 11.78
C GLU A 11 -15.57 -25.41 11.19
N ASP A 12 -15.87 -25.58 9.90
CA ASP A 12 -17.08 -24.99 9.28
C ASP A 12 -17.56 -25.76 8.01
N PRO A 13 -18.30 -26.88 8.18
CA PRO A 13 -18.72 -27.74 7.08
C PRO A 13 -19.79 -27.13 6.17
N GLU A 14 -20.59 -26.18 6.68
CA GLU A 14 -21.61 -25.47 5.88
C GLU A 14 -20.96 -24.50 4.90
N PHE A 15 -19.91 -23.80 5.33
CA PHE A 15 -19.13 -22.90 4.48
C PHE A 15 -18.32 -23.64 3.41
N TYR A 16 -17.80 -24.84 3.74
CA TYR A 16 -17.13 -25.69 2.75
C TYR A 16 -18.08 -26.15 1.64
N HIS A 17 -19.32 -26.54 1.97
CA HIS A 17 -20.33 -26.94 0.99
C HIS A 17 -20.77 -25.75 0.12
N PHE A 18 -20.92 -24.58 0.73
CA PHE A 18 -21.20 -23.33 0.03
C PHE A 18 -20.11 -22.97 -1.01
N LEU A 19 -18.84 -23.08 -0.63
CA LEU A 19 -17.68 -22.88 -1.53
C LEU A 19 -17.63 -23.88 -2.69
N GLN A 20 -18.07 -25.11 -2.47
CA GLN A 20 -18.10 -26.16 -3.50
C GLN A 20 -19.18 -25.91 -4.55
N GLU A 21 -20.29 -25.31 -4.14
CA GLU A 21 -21.44 -25.02 -5.01
C GLU A 21 -21.32 -23.69 -5.76
N HIS A 22 -20.66 -22.68 -5.18
CA HIS A 22 -20.71 -21.31 -5.69
C HIS A 22 -19.45 -20.83 -6.41
N ASP A 23 -18.26 -21.40 -6.11
CA ASP A 23 -17.00 -20.90 -6.67
C ASP A 23 -15.90 -21.98 -6.71
N ARG A 24 -16.08 -22.96 -7.61
CA ARG A 24 -15.14 -24.08 -7.77
C ARG A 24 -13.80 -23.67 -8.38
N GLU A 25 -13.75 -22.56 -9.13
CA GLU A 25 -12.50 -21.98 -9.67
C GLU A 25 -11.59 -21.40 -8.57
N LEU A 26 -12.13 -20.99 -7.40
CA LEU A 26 -11.34 -20.54 -6.25
C LEU A 26 -10.46 -21.63 -5.59
N LEU A 27 -10.66 -22.89 -6.00
CA LEU A 27 -9.91 -24.07 -5.59
C LEU A 27 -8.86 -24.51 -6.62
N GLU A 28 -8.95 -24.03 -7.86
CA GLU A 28 -8.09 -24.40 -8.98
C GLU A 28 -7.59 -23.14 -9.68
N PHE A 29 -6.40 -22.66 -9.32
CA PHE A 29 -5.74 -21.59 -10.09
C PHE A 29 -4.32 -22.01 -10.48
N ASP A 30 -4.11 -21.97 -11.79
CA ASP A 30 -2.86 -22.22 -12.52
C ASP A 30 -2.02 -20.93 -12.57
N ASP A 31 -0.69 -21.08 -12.65
CA ASP A 31 0.31 -20.03 -12.45
C ASP A 31 0.50 -19.09 -13.68
N GLU A 32 -0.32 -19.20 -14.72
CA GLU A 32 -0.13 -18.52 -16.03
C GLU A 32 -0.68 -17.08 -16.11
N ASP A 33 -1.49 -16.61 -15.15
CA ASP A 33 -2.08 -15.25 -15.17
C ASP A 33 -1.10 -14.10 -14.79
N ILE A 34 0.21 -14.38 -14.75
CA ILE A 34 1.27 -13.40 -14.43
C ILE A 34 2.26 -13.24 -15.59
N GLU A 35 1.91 -13.68 -16.81
CA GLU A 35 2.67 -13.29 -18.00
C GLU A 35 2.13 -12.00 -18.66
N GLU A 36 3.07 -11.30 -19.28
CA GLU A 36 3.02 -9.92 -19.71
C GLU A 36 1.97 -9.66 -20.80
N GLU A 37 1.18 -8.60 -20.66
CA GLU A 37 0.62 -7.88 -21.81
C GLU A 37 1.00 -6.40 -21.69
N ALA A 38 2.20 -6.11 -22.22
CA ALA A 38 2.47 -4.85 -22.86
C ALA A 38 2.17 -5.04 -24.36
N ASP A 39 0.93 -4.77 -24.76
CA ASP A 39 0.66 -4.31 -26.12
C ASP A 39 -0.49 -3.30 -26.10
N THR A 40 -0.12 -2.06 -26.42
CA THR A 40 -1.03 -0.97 -26.72
C THR A 40 -1.44 -1.08 -28.17
N GLU A 41 -2.69 -1.46 -28.43
CA GLU A 41 -3.47 -0.99 -29.58
C GLU A 41 -4.93 -1.43 -29.33
N VAL A 42 -5.80 -0.48 -28.98
CA VAL A 42 -7.25 -0.73 -28.92
C VAL A 42 -7.89 0.17 -29.95
N ASP A 43 -8.04 -0.40 -31.14
CA ASP A 43 -8.83 0.14 -32.24
C ASP A 43 -10.31 0.03 -31.86
N VAL A 44 -11.04 1.15 -31.89
CA VAL A 44 -12.48 1.18 -31.64
C VAL A 44 -13.12 1.97 -32.76
N GLU A 45 -13.65 1.28 -33.77
CA GLU A 45 -14.74 1.82 -34.56
C GLU A 45 -15.95 0.88 -34.64
N MET A 46 -17.09 1.53 -34.43
CA MET A 46 -18.43 1.00 -34.28
C MET A 46 -19.12 0.97 -35.64
N GLN A 47 -19.67 -0.18 -36.04
CA GLN A 47 -20.66 -0.26 -37.11
C GLN A 47 -22.00 0.33 -36.63
N VAL A 48 -22.52 1.31 -37.36
CA VAL A 48 -23.90 1.77 -37.25
C VAL A 48 -24.61 1.43 -38.56
N ASP A 49 -25.62 0.58 -38.44
CA ASP A 49 -26.49 0.12 -39.52
C ASP A 49 -27.56 1.20 -39.81
N GLU A 50 -27.49 1.84 -40.98
CA GLU A 50 -28.55 2.74 -41.49
C GLU A 50 -29.14 2.19 -42.79
N LYS A 51 -30.36 1.65 -42.68
CA LYS A 51 -31.30 1.58 -43.82
C LYS A 51 -32.24 2.78 -43.72
N ILE A 52 -32.27 3.64 -44.75
CA ILE A 52 -33.48 4.19 -45.42
C ILE A 52 -33.09 5.06 -46.64
N ARG A 53 -33.40 4.51 -47.83
CA ARG A 53 -33.95 5.09 -49.07
C ARG A 53 -33.44 6.44 -49.62
N HIS A 54 -32.75 6.32 -50.76
CA HIS A 54 -32.48 7.38 -51.75
C HIS A 54 -33.74 8.16 -52.21
N HIS A 55 -33.66 9.49 -52.17
CA HIS A 55 -34.20 10.36 -53.21
C HIS A 55 -33.20 11.50 -53.47
N LYS A 56 -32.66 11.55 -54.70
CA LYS A 56 -31.80 12.61 -55.21
C LYS A 56 -32.64 13.88 -55.43
N ILE A 57 -32.11 15.05 -55.08
CA ILE A 57 -32.23 16.31 -55.85
C ILE A 57 -31.03 17.23 -55.53
N SER A 58 -30.28 17.53 -56.59
CA SER A 58 -29.51 18.73 -56.96
C SER A 58 -28.73 19.57 -55.93
N GLU A 59 -27.43 19.61 -56.19
CA GLU A 59 -26.41 20.62 -55.89
C GLU A 59 -26.88 22.07 -55.67
N LYS A 60 -26.35 22.68 -54.59
CA LYS A 60 -25.81 24.04 -54.59
C LYS A 60 -24.56 24.08 -53.70
N GLU A 61 -23.45 24.50 -54.32
CA GLU A 61 -22.17 24.78 -53.68
C GLU A 61 -22.31 25.92 -52.66
N GLU A 62 -22.00 25.65 -51.39
CA GLU A 62 -21.61 26.68 -50.43
C GLU A 62 -20.22 26.34 -49.87
N LYS A 63 -19.32 27.33 -49.97
CA LYS A 63 -17.90 27.27 -49.60
C LYS A 63 -17.71 26.85 -48.13
N PRO A 64 -16.67 26.06 -47.79
CA PRO A 64 -16.40 25.69 -46.41
C PRO A 64 -15.88 26.92 -45.66
N SER A 65 -16.66 27.43 -44.72
CA SER A 65 -16.20 28.45 -43.78
C SER A 65 -15.32 27.80 -42.70
N GLN A 66 -14.11 28.33 -42.55
CA GLN A 66 -13.15 27.98 -41.50
C GLN A 66 -13.77 28.29 -40.12
N ASN A 67 -14.24 27.26 -39.40
CA ASN A 67 -14.89 27.41 -38.08
C ASN A 67 -13.91 27.67 -36.91
N VAL A 68 -12.98 28.62 -37.00
CA VAL A 68 -12.02 28.90 -35.90
C VAL A 68 -12.77 29.23 -34.59
N ILE A 69 -12.52 28.45 -33.53
CA ILE A 69 -13.07 28.71 -32.19
C ILE A 69 -12.29 29.86 -31.55
N THR A 70 -12.91 31.01 -31.40
CA THR A 70 -12.30 32.20 -30.78
C THR A 70 -12.56 32.26 -29.26
N THR A 71 -11.75 33.03 -28.54
CA THR A 71 -11.95 33.28 -27.09
C THR A 71 -13.31 33.89 -26.79
N GLU A 72 -13.79 34.77 -27.66
CA GLU A 72 -15.09 35.45 -27.55
C GLU A 72 -16.26 34.46 -27.68
N MET A 73 -16.16 33.49 -28.60
CA MET A 73 -17.16 32.42 -28.72
C MET A 73 -17.25 31.60 -27.42
N VAL A 74 -16.11 31.22 -26.85
CA VAL A 74 -16.06 30.48 -25.58
C VAL A 74 -16.65 31.31 -24.44
N GLU A 75 -16.34 32.60 -24.34
CA GLU A 75 -16.93 33.50 -23.34
C GLU A 75 -18.45 33.62 -23.46
N SER A 76 -18.96 33.73 -24.68
CA SER A 76 -20.41 33.79 -24.94
C SER A 76 -21.11 32.49 -24.52
N TRP A 77 -20.47 31.34 -24.70
CA TRP A 77 -21.01 30.06 -24.26
C TRP A 77 -20.95 29.93 -22.74
N CYS A 78 -19.83 30.33 -22.10
CA CYS A 78 -19.68 30.30 -20.66
C CYS A 78 -20.76 31.13 -19.95
N THR A 79 -20.98 32.37 -20.40
CA THR A 79 -22.02 33.28 -19.87
C THR A 79 -23.42 32.73 -20.11
N SER A 80 -23.72 32.27 -21.32
CA SER A 80 -25.02 31.67 -21.67
C SER A 80 -25.37 30.43 -20.84
N VAL A 81 -24.38 29.62 -20.49
CA VAL A 81 -24.56 28.42 -19.65
C VAL A 81 -24.77 28.80 -18.19
N GLN A 82 -24.09 29.84 -17.69
CA GLN A 82 -24.24 30.31 -16.30
C GLN A 82 -25.59 31.02 -16.07
N GLU A 83 -26.04 31.84 -17.01
CA GLU A 83 -27.23 32.68 -16.87
C GLU A 83 -28.52 31.95 -17.26
N ASN A 84 -28.53 31.25 -18.40
CA ASN A 84 -29.76 30.76 -19.04
C ASN A 84 -29.84 29.23 -19.17
N GLY A 85 -28.76 28.50 -18.86
CA GLY A 85 -28.72 27.03 -18.95
C GLY A 85 -29.04 26.48 -20.35
N THR A 86 -28.71 27.22 -21.41
CA THR A 86 -29.12 26.87 -22.77
C THR A 86 -28.41 25.60 -23.26
N ILE A 87 -29.19 24.60 -23.66
CA ILE A 87 -28.66 23.29 -24.10
C ILE A 87 -27.75 23.44 -25.34
N GLY A 88 -28.03 24.41 -26.20
CA GLY A 88 -27.20 24.72 -27.37
C GLY A 88 -25.78 25.10 -26.98
N ALA A 89 -25.62 26.00 -26.00
CA ALA A 89 -24.30 26.41 -25.51
C ALA A 89 -23.55 25.27 -24.82
N ILE A 90 -24.25 24.42 -24.05
CA ILE A 90 -23.66 23.22 -23.43
C ILE A 90 -23.10 22.26 -24.50
N ARG A 91 -23.84 22.01 -25.59
CA ARG A 91 -23.39 21.14 -26.68
C ARG A 91 -22.17 21.72 -27.40
N SER A 92 -22.18 23.01 -27.70
CA SER A 92 -21.03 23.69 -28.33
C SER A 92 -19.79 23.62 -27.46
N LEU A 93 -19.95 23.85 -26.15
CA LEU A 93 -18.87 23.78 -25.18
C LEU A 93 -18.30 22.35 -25.05
N LEU A 94 -19.15 21.32 -24.98
CA LEU A 94 -18.70 19.92 -24.92
C LEU A 94 -18.04 19.46 -26.23
N ARG A 95 -18.48 19.97 -27.38
CA ARG A 95 -17.80 19.74 -28.66
C ARG A 95 -16.42 20.37 -28.66
N ALA A 96 -16.29 21.62 -28.23
CA ALA A 96 -15.00 22.30 -28.10
C ALA A 96 -14.08 21.60 -27.09
N PHE A 97 -14.64 21.10 -25.98
CA PHE A 97 -13.91 20.26 -25.02
C PHE A 97 -13.43 18.95 -25.64
N ARG A 98 -14.27 18.24 -26.38
CA ARG A 98 -13.88 17.01 -27.10
C ARG A 98 -12.70 17.29 -28.03
N MET A 99 -12.77 18.36 -28.81
CA MET A 99 -11.67 18.75 -29.71
C MET A 99 -10.38 19.06 -28.94
N ALA A 100 -10.48 19.78 -27.82
CA ALA A 100 -9.34 20.04 -26.96
C ALA A 100 -8.79 18.75 -26.32
N CYS A 101 -9.65 17.79 -25.98
CA CYS A 101 -9.23 16.52 -25.39
C CYS A 101 -8.41 15.64 -26.34
N HIS A 102 -8.76 15.64 -27.62
CA HIS A 102 -8.09 14.90 -28.69
C HIS A 102 -7.07 15.76 -29.44
N TYR A 103 -6.64 16.87 -28.85
CA TYR A 103 -5.67 17.76 -29.48
C TYR A 103 -4.30 17.08 -29.49
N GLY A 104 -3.90 16.56 -30.66
CA GLY A 104 -2.64 15.84 -30.85
C GLY A 104 -2.78 14.32 -31.02
N ASP A 105 -4.00 13.77 -30.99
CA ASP A 105 -4.28 12.39 -31.40
C ASP A 105 -4.23 12.29 -32.95
N ASP A 106 -3.04 12.30 -33.54
CA ASP A 106 -2.86 12.02 -34.96
C ASP A 106 -2.61 10.51 -35.13
N VAL A 107 -3.69 9.73 -35.08
CA VAL A 107 -3.69 8.31 -35.45
C VAL A 107 -4.85 8.08 -36.43
N GLY A 108 -4.51 7.84 -37.70
CA GLY A 108 -5.45 7.30 -38.68
C GLY A 108 -6.23 8.33 -39.51
N ASP A 109 -6.38 8.00 -40.79
CA ASP A 109 -6.71 8.89 -41.89
C ASP A 109 -8.22 9.18 -42.00
N ASP A 110 -8.79 9.88 -41.02
CA ASP A 110 -10.19 10.30 -41.05
C ASP A 110 -10.27 11.81 -41.29
N SER A 111 -10.48 12.17 -42.56
CA SER A 111 -10.46 13.52 -43.13
C SER A 111 -11.49 14.53 -42.59
N SER A 112 -12.16 14.24 -41.47
CA SER A 112 -13.14 15.13 -40.82
C SER A 112 -12.59 15.93 -39.63
N THR A 113 -11.38 15.60 -39.13
CA THR A 113 -10.72 16.26 -37.98
C THR A 113 -9.50 17.12 -38.38
N LYS A 114 -9.18 17.21 -39.66
CA LYS A 114 -8.07 18.05 -40.14
C LYS A 114 -8.45 19.56 -40.13
N PHE A 115 -7.75 20.29 -39.26
CA PHE A 115 -7.58 21.75 -39.19
C PHE A 115 -8.64 22.59 -38.47
N MET A 116 -8.45 22.76 -37.16
CA MET A 116 -8.86 23.96 -36.43
C MET A 116 -7.79 24.35 -35.41
N MET A 117 -6.95 25.34 -35.73
CA MET A 117 -5.91 25.84 -34.81
C MET A 117 -6.59 26.51 -33.60
N MET A 118 -6.70 25.78 -32.49
CA MET A 118 -7.03 26.39 -31.20
C MET A 118 -5.78 27.10 -30.66
N SER A 119 -5.89 28.37 -30.28
CA SER A 119 -4.79 29.04 -29.59
C SER A 119 -4.64 28.46 -28.18
N SER A 120 -3.42 28.49 -27.63
CA SER A 120 -3.14 27.99 -26.27
C SER A 120 -4.04 28.64 -25.20
N GLY A 121 -4.40 29.93 -25.39
CA GLY A 121 -5.34 30.63 -24.52
C GLY A 121 -6.77 30.07 -24.58
N VAL A 122 -7.26 29.73 -25.77
CA VAL A 122 -8.58 29.11 -25.94
C VAL A 122 -8.61 27.70 -25.34
N PHE A 123 -7.58 26.90 -25.58
CA PHE A 123 -7.43 25.55 -25.01
C PHE A 123 -7.49 25.58 -23.48
N ASN A 124 -6.64 26.39 -22.84
CA ASN A 124 -6.58 26.48 -21.37
C ASN A 124 -7.91 26.95 -20.78
N LYS A 125 -8.56 27.94 -21.41
CA LYS A 125 -9.85 28.46 -20.95
C LYS A 125 -10.96 27.40 -21.01
N ILE A 126 -11.03 26.63 -22.10
CA ILE A 126 -11.99 25.53 -22.25
C ILE A 126 -11.73 24.46 -21.19
N MET A 127 -10.48 24.02 -21.02
CA MET A 127 -10.13 22.99 -20.03
C MET A 127 -10.48 23.42 -18.61
N LEU A 128 -10.07 24.63 -18.20
CA LEU A 128 -10.36 25.14 -16.86
C LEU A 128 -11.87 25.32 -16.61
N PHE A 129 -12.61 25.86 -17.59
CA PHE A 129 -14.04 26.08 -17.44
C PHE A 129 -14.83 24.77 -17.42
N VAL A 130 -14.53 23.83 -18.33
CA VAL A 130 -15.28 22.57 -18.41
C VAL A 130 -14.97 21.66 -17.23
N LEU A 131 -13.69 21.51 -16.85
CA LEU A 131 -13.36 20.76 -15.63
C LEU A 131 -13.85 21.48 -14.36
N GLY A 132 -13.93 22.81 -14.40
CA GLY A 132 -14.56 23.63 -13.36
C GLY A 132 -16.05 23.34 -13.24
N GLU A 133 -16.84 23.82 -14.18
CA GLU A 133 -18.27 24.05 -13.98
C GLU A 133 -19.16 22.90 -14.46
N MET A 134 -18.64 21.95 -15.25
CA MET A 134 -19.48 20.98 -15.96
C MET A 134 -20.26 20.05 -15.01
N ASP A 135 -19.69 19.64 -13.87
CA ASP A 135 -20.44 18.85 -12.88
C ASP A 135 -21.72 19.58 -12.41
N GLY A 136 -21.59 20.85 -12.02
CA GLY A 136 -22.72 21.67 -11.57
C GLY A 136 -23.77 21.88 -12.67
N ILE A 137 -23.32 22.07 -13.91
CA ILE A 137 -24.19 22.21 -15.09
C ILE A 137 -24.98 20.91 -15.34
N LEU A 138 -24.29 19.76 -15.35
CA LEU A 138 -24.91 18.45 -15.56
C LEU A 138 -25.88 18.11 -14.42
N ARG A 139 -25.53 18.42 -13.18
CA ARG A 139 -26.42 18.23 -12.02
C ARG A 139 -27.72 19.03 -12.14
N LYS A 140 -27.63 20.32 -12.51
CA LYS A 140 -28.81 21.16 -12.76
C LYS A 140 -29.68 20.60 -13.88
N LEU A 141 -29.06 20.19 -14.99
CA LEU A 141 -29.76 19.61 -16.14
C LEU A 141 -30.50 18.31 -15.80
N LEU A 142 -29.88 17.48 -14.96
CA LEU A 142 -30.42 16.19 -14.53
C LEU A 142 -31.36 16.29 -13.31
N GLY A 143 -31.42 17.44 -12.64
CA GLY A 143 -32.18 17.61 -11.41
C GLY A 143 -31.58 16.88 -10.20
N LEU A 144 -30.25 16.72 -10.19
CA LEU A 144 -29.51 16.15 -9.06
C LEU A 144 -29.18 17.24 -8.03
N PRO A 145 -28.93 16.86 -6.75
CA PRO A 145 -28.42 17.78 -5.75
C PRO A 145 -27.15 18.49 -6.22
N THR A 146 -27.00 19.77 -5.85
CA THR A 146 -25.87 20.63 -6.23
C THR A 146 -24.53 20.07 -5.76
N PHE A 147 -24.51 19.39 -4.62
CA PHE A 147 -23.33 18.68 -4.10
C PHE A 147 -23.72 17.33 -3.53
N GLY A 148 -22.81 16.35 -3.64
CA GLY A 148 -23.01 15.00 -3.12
C GLY A 148 -24.17 14.26 -3.79
N GLY A 149 -25.02 13.66 -2.98
CA GLY A 149 -26.09 12.75 -3.39
C GLY A 149 -25.78 11.30 -3.02
N LYS A 150 -26.80 10.45 -3.09
CA LYS A 150 -26.62 9.01 -2.94
C LYS A 150 -26.70 8.31 -4.29
N LYS A 151 -26.04 7.16 -4.40
CA LYS A 151 -26.02 6.33 -5.62
C LYS A 151 -27.43 6.03 -6.13
N GLU A 152 -28.39 5.78 -5.23
CA GLU A 152 -29.77 5.45 -5.60
C GLU A 152 -30.42 6.58 -6.42
N ASN A 153 -30.04 7.84 -6.18
CA ASN A 153 -30.56 8.97 -6.94
C ASN A 153 -30.16 8.87 -8.43
N VAL A 154 -28.92 8.44 -8.70
CA VAL A 154 -28.42 8.27 -10.07
C VAL A 154 -29.07 7.05 -10.72
N VAL A 155 -29.20 5.95 -9.98
CA VAL A 155 -29.87 4.73 -10.47
C VAL A 155 -31.33 5.01 -10.84
N ASN A 156 -32.06 5.69 -9.97
CA ASN A 156 -33.44 6.09 -10.22
C ASN A 156 -33.55 7.03 -11.44
N LEU A 157 -32.60 7.96 -11.57
CA LEU A 157 -32.54 8.90 -12.68
C LEU A 157 -32.42 8.19 -14.03
N MET A 158 -31.71 7.06 -14.11
CA MET A 158 -31.52 6.31 -15.37
C MET A 158 -32.84 5.87 -16.03
N SER A 159 -33.91 5.69 -15.24
CA SER A 159 -35.24 5.32 -15.74
C SER A 159 -36.01 6.50 -16.37
N THR A 160 -35.57 7.74 -16.14
CA THR A 160 -36.33 8.95 -16.49
C THR A 160 -36.11 9.41 -17.93
N ARG A 161 -37.09 10.14 -18.49
CA ARG A 161 -36.96 10.79 -19.81
C ARG A 161 -35.81 11.79 -19.87
N LYS A 162 -35.53 12.49 -18.77
CA LYS A 162 -34.40 13.45 -18.67
C LYS A 162 -33.06 12.74 -18.91
N TRP A 163 -32.86 11.57 -18.31
CA TRP A 163 -31.65 10.79 -18.55
C TRP A 163 -31.51 10.36 -20.01
N LYS A 164 -32.58 9.82 -20.62
CA LYS A 164 -32.56 9.43 -22.04
C LYS A 164 -32.17 10.59 -22.96
N ASN A 165 -32.60 11.81 -22.63
CA ASN A 165 -32.31 13.00 -23.41
C ASN A 165 -30.89 13.56 -23.23
N TYR A 166 -30.25 13.37 -22.07
CA TYR A 166 -28.99 14.05 -21.73
C TYR A 166 -27.82 13.13 -21.37
N SER A 167 -28.03 11.81 -21.25
CA SER A 167 -26.99 10.84 -20.88
C SER A 167 -25.79 10.84 -21.83
N HIS A 168 -26.00 11.10 -23.11
CA HIS A 168 -24.92 11.20 -24.10
C HIS A 168 -23.97 12.37 -23.83
N LEU A 169 -24.46 13.50 -23.29
CA LEU A 169 -23.64 14.65 -22.91
C LEU A 169 -22.75 14.31 -21.72
N VAL A 170 -23.33 13.64 -20.72
CA VAL A 170 -22.61 13.14 -19.55
C VAL A 170 -21.52 12.15 -19.95
N LYS A 171 -21.88 11.16 -20.78
CA LYS A 171 -20.95 10.16 -21.30
C LYS A 171 -19.82 10.82 -22.11
N SER A 172 -20.13 11.83 -22.92
CA SER A 172 -19.13 12.58 -23.68
C SER A 172 -18.15 13.31 -22.75
N TYR A 173 -18.64 14.02 -21.73
CA TYR A 173 -17.79 14.70 -20.76
C TYR A 173 -16.86 13.71 -20.02
N LEU A 174 -17.43 12.64 -19.45
CA LEU A 174 -16.67 11.65 -18.68
C LEU A 174 -15.71 10.85 -19.57
N GLY A 175 -16.12 10.49 -20.78
CA GLY A 175 -15.27 9.75 -21.73
C GLY A 175 -14.08 10.59 -22.22
N ASN A 176 -14.32 11.84 -22.60
CA ASN A 176 -13.26 12.72 -23.08
C ASN A 176 -12.29 13.12 -21.96
N THR A 177 -12.79 13.34 -20.74
CA THR A 177 -11.91 13.61 -19.58
C THR A 177 -11.03 12.41 -19.24
N LEU A 178 -11.57 11.18 -19.38
CA LEU A 178 -10.82 9.95 -19.19
C LEU A 178 -9.70 9.82 -20.23
N HIS A 179 -10.02 10.11 -21.50
CA HIS A 179 -9.04 10.09 -22.58
C HIS A 179 -7.88 11.06 -22.29
N VAL A 180 -8.20 12.29 -21.90
CA VAL A 180 -7.19 13.29 -21.54
C VAL A 180 -6.32 12.85 -20.37
N LEU A 181 -6.91 12.24 -19.33
CA LEU A 181 -6.12 11.70 -18.23
C LEU A 181 -5.12 10.62 -18.67
N ASN A 182 -5.42 9.83 -19.70
CA ASN A 182 -4.47 8.85 -20.23
C ASN A 182 -3.31 9.50 -21.00
N GLN A 183 -3.55 10.65 -21.64
CA GLN A 183 -2.54 11.32 -22.46
C GLN A 183 -1.71 12.35 -21.67
N MET A 184 -2.24 12.89 -20.57
CA MET A 184 -1.54 13.87 -19.75
C MET A 184 -0.34 13.26 -19.03
N THR A 185 0.80 13.96 -19.08
CA THR A 185 2.02 13.62 -18.35
C THR A 185 2.32 14.58 -17.20
N ASP A 186 1.76 15.79 -17.21
CA ASP A 186 1.96 16.78 -16.14
C ASP A 186 1.16 16.42 -14.87
N ALA A 187 1.89 16.07 -13.82
CA ALA A 187 1.34 15.69 -12.52
C ALA A 187 0.44 16.77 -11.88
N GLN A 188 0.71 18.06 -12.12
CA GLN A 188 -0.12 19.13 -11.56
C GLN A 188 -1.49 19.19 -12.25
N MET A 189 -1.49 19.11 -13.58
CA MET A 189 -2.71 19.10 -14.38
C MET A 189 -3.55 17.83 -14.14
N ILE A 190 -2.91 16.66 -14.03
CA ILE A 190 -3.60 15.42 -13.64
C ILE A 190 -4.24 15.57 -12.25
N SER A 191 -3.49 16.10 -11.28
CA SER A 191 -4.00 16.34 -9.93
C SER A 191 -5.19 17.31 -9.91
N PHE A 192 -5.14 18.37 -10.73
CA PHE A 192 -6.24 19.31 -10.89
C PHE A 192 -7.48 18.61 -11.45
N THR A 193 -7.33 17.85 -12.54
CA THR A 193 -8.41 17.12 -13.20
C THR A 193 -9.08 16.11 -12.27
N LEU A 194 -8.30 15.32 -11.51
CA LEU A 194 -8.83 14.37 -10.53
C LEU A 194 -9.60 15.07 -9.38
N ARG A 195 -9.09 16.21 -8.89
CA ARG A 195 -9.80 17.01 -7.87
C ARG A 195 -11.15 17.51 -8.36
N ARG A 196 -11.25 17.88 -9.64
CA ARG A 196 -12.51 18.30 -10.25
C ARG A 196 -13.46 17.12 -10.49
N LEU A 197 -12.94 16.01 -11.02
CA LEU A 197 -13.72 14.79 -11.25
C LEU A 197 -14.31 14.18 -9.98
N LYS A 198 -13.69 14.44 -8.83
CA LYS A 198 -14.25 14.05 -7.52
C LYS A 198 -15.72 14.45 -7.40
N TYR A 199 -16.10 15.65 -7.82
CA TYR A 199 -17.49 16.11 -7.75
C TYR A 199 -18.43 15.31 -8.67
N SER A 200 -17.95 14.92 -9.85
CA SER A 200 -18.68 14.13 -10.85
C SER A 200 -18.73 12.62 -10.56
N SER A 201 -17.99 12.15 -9.56
CA SER A 201 -17.76 10.71 -9.32
C SER A 201 -19.04 9.90 -9.11
N ILE A 202 -20.09 10.48 -8.50
CA ILE A 202 -21.36 9.76 -8.29
C ILE A 202 -22.07 9.42 -9.60
N ILE A 203 -21.86 10.22 -10.64
CA ILE A 203 -22.46 10.04 -11.96
C ILE A 203 -21.84 8.84 -12.69
N LEU A 204 -20.62 8.43 -12.30
CA LEU A 204 -19.98 7.21 -12.82
C LEU A 204 -20.75 5.93 -12.47
N ALA A 205 -21.63 5.96 -11.45
CA ALA A 205 -22.54 4.86 -11.14
C ALA A 205 -23.37 4.42 -12.36
N ALA A 206 -23.71 5.35 -13.25
CA ALA A 206 -24.48 5.06 -14.45
C ALA A 206 -23.64 4.48 -15.61
N PHE A 207 -22.31 4.46 -15.48
CA PHE A 207 -21.38 4.00 -16.51
C PHE A 207 -20.30 3.07 -15.93
N PRO A 208 -20.64 1.81 -15.59
CA PRO A 208 -19.70 0.87 -14.96
C PRO A 208 -18.42 0.67 -15.79
N SER A 209 -18.51 0.64 -17.11
CA SER A 209 -17.32 0.50 -17.98
C SER A 209 -16.35 1.68 -17.88
N LEU A 210 -16.88 2.91 -17.74
CA LEU A 210 -16.04 4.10 -17.50
C LEU A 210 -15.48 4.09 -16.08
N LEU A 211 -16.30 3.72 -15.09
CA LEU A 211 -15.88 3.60 -13.70
C LEU A 211 -14.63 2.70 -13.55
N ARG A 212 -14.65 1.50 -14.16
CA ARG A 212 -13.49 0.59 -14.15
C ARG A 212 -12.23 1.21 -14.74
N LYS A 213 -12.37 1.92 -15.87
CA LYS A 213 -11.25 2.64 -16.50
C LYS A 213 -10.69 3.75 -15.61
N TYR A 214 -11.56 4.51 -14.94
CA TYR A 214 -11.15 5.53 -13.97
C TYR A 214 -10.41 4.92 -12.77
N ILE A 215 -10.88 3.79 -12.25
CA ILE A 215 -10.20 3.07 -11.16
C ILE A 215 -8.80 2.65 -11.62
N LYS A 216 -8.66 2.04 -12.80
CA LYS A 216 -7.37 1.61 -13.35
C LYS A 216 -6.36 2.77 -13.46
N ILE A 217 -6.78 3.92 -13.99
CA ILE A 217 -5.92 5.10 -14.12
C ILE A 217 -5.55 5.69 -12.75
N ALA A 218 -6.53 5.82 -11.85
CA ALA A 218 -6.27 6.35 -10.52
C ALA A 218 -5.32 5.43 -9.72
N LEU A 219 -5.43 4.11 -9.88
CA LEU A 219 -4.49 3.14 -9.30
C LEU A 219 -3.08 3.30 -9.87
N HIS A 220 -2.95 3.53 -11.19
CA HIS A 220 -1.67 3.81 -11.82
C HIS A 220 -1.02 5.06 -11.21
N PHE A 221 -1.72 6.19 -11.21
CA PHE A 221 -1.20 7.45 -10.65
C PHE A 221 -0.96 7.40 -9.15
N TRP A 222 -1.77 6.64 -8.41
CA TRP A 222 -1.52 6.39 -7.00
C TRP A 222 -0.17 5.68 -6.80
N GLY A 223 0.08 4.60 -7.54
CA GLY A 223 1.32 3.82 -7.45
C GLY A 223 2.56 4.58 -7.93
N THR A 224 2.49 5.27 -9.07
CA THR A 224 3.67 5.83 -9.77
C THR A 224 3.88 7.33 -9.56
N GLY A 225 2.82 8.09 -9.25
CA GLY A 225 2.79 9.54 -9.38
C GLY A 225 3.66 10.33 -8.38
N GLY A 226 3.97 9.74 -7.22
CA GLY A 226 4.72 10.39 -6.15
C GLY A 226 4.04 11.64 -5.56
N GLY A 227 4.42 12.01 -4.33
CA GLY A 227 4.02 13.28 -3.71
C GLY A 227 2.51 13.57 -3.76
N ALA A 228 2.15 14.75 -4.28
CA ALA A 228 0.75 15.21 -4.32
C ALA A 228 -0.15 14.39 -5.27
N LEU A 229 0.39 13.87 -6.37
CA LEU A 229 -0.39 13.11 -7.35
C LEU A 229 -0.87 11.77 -6.77
N SER A 230 0.00 11.08 -6.03
CA SER A 230 -0.39 9.84 -5.36
C SER A 230 -1.46 10.09 -4.28
N VAL A 231 -1.36 11.18 -3.52
CA VAL A 231 -2.36 11.56 -2.52
C VAL A 231 -3.72 11.87 -3.17
N VAL A 232 -3.75 12.67 -4.23
CA VAL A 232 -5.00 13.04 -4.90
C VAL A 232 -5.67 11.81 -5.52
N SER A 233 -4.89 10.93 -6.14
CA SER A 233 -5.38 9.68 -6.71
C SER A 233 -5.98 8.75 -5.66
N PHE A 234 -5.31 8.62 -4.50
CA PHE A 234 -5.83 7.88 -3.36
C PHE A 234 -7.16 8.44 -2.85
N LEU A 235 -7.24 9.77 -2.65
CA LEU A 235 -8.46 10.42 -2.19
C LEU A 235 -9.61 10.27 -3.18
N PHE A 236 -9.32 10.24 -4.48
CA PHE A 236 -10.31 9.97 -5.51
C PHE A 236 -10.86 8.53 -5.44
N LEU A 237 -9.98 7.53 -5.32
CA LEU A 237 -10.37 6.12 -5.14
C LEU A 237 -11.19 5.89 -3.87
N ARG A 238 -10.72 6.41 -2.72
CA ARG A 238 -11.43 6.34 -1.44
C ARG A 238 -12.83 6.92 -1.54
N ASP A 239 -12.95 8.06 -2.21
CA ASP A 239 -14.23 8.72 -2.33
C ASP A 239 -15.19 7.99 -3.31
N LEU A 240 -14.67 7.41 -4.40
CA LEU A 240 -15.46 6.53 -5.26
C LEU A 240 -16.08 5.39 -4.45
N CYS A 241 -15.31 4.70 -3.61
CA CYS A 241 -15.81 3.59 -2.81
C CYS A 241 -16.82 4.03 -1.75
N ILE A 242 -16.59 5.17 -1.08
CA ILE A 242 -17.56 5.71 -0.11
C ILE A 242 -18.89 6.08 -0.77
N ARG A 243 -18.87 6.64 -2.00
CA ARG A 243 -20.08 7.08 -2.69
C ARG A 243 -20.82 5.98 -3.46
N LEU A 244 -20.08 5.02 -4.02
CA LEU A 244 -20.63 3.97 -4.89
C LEU A 244 -20.80 2.62 -4.17
N GLY A 245 -20.16 2.46 -3.01
CA GLY A 245 -20.24 1.26 -2.19
C GLY A 245 -19.66 0.03 -2.91
N SER A 246 -20.38 -1.09 -2.80
CA SER A 246 -19.97 -2.40 -3.30
C SER A 246 -19.67 -2.49 -4.81
N ASP A 247 -20.14 -1.55 -5.63
CA ASP A 247 -19.96 -1.60 -7.10
C ASP A 247 -18.50 -1.55 -7.54
N CYS A 248 -17.64 -0.92 -6.74
CA CYS A 248 -16.22 -0.77 -7.05
C CYS A 248 -15.29 -1.18 -5.92
N LEU A 249 -15.83 -1.54 -4.75
CA LEU A 249 -15.05 -1.80 -3.55
C LEU A 249 -14.07 -2.98 -3.74
N ASP A 250 -14.55 -4.10 -4.28
CA ASP A 250 -13.72 -5.29 -4.55
C ASP A 250 -12.62 -5.03 -5.58
N GLU A 251 -12.97 -4.35 -6.68
CA GLU A 251 -12.02 -4.00 -7.73
C GLU A 251 -10.95 -3.04 -7.20
N CYS A 252 -11.33 -2.10 -6.34
CA CYS A 252 -10.40 -1.20 -5.68
C CYS A 252 -9.51 -1.91 -4.67
N PHE A 253 -10.02 -2.81 -3.82
CA PHE A 253 -9.18 -3.59 -2.89
C PHE A 253 -8.15 -4.45 -3.63
N LYS A 254 -8.61 -5.23 -4.61
CA LYS A 254 -7.75 -6.06 -5.45
C LYS A 254 -6.75 -5.22 -6.23
N GLY A 255 -7.21 -4.12 -6.82
CA GLY A 255 -6.39 -3.20 -7.60
C GLY A 255 -5.33 -2.48 -6.78
N MET A 256 -5.66 -1.98 -5.59
CA MET A 256 -4.73 -1.32 -4.69
C MET A 256 -3.65 -2.28 -4.20
N TYR A 257 -4.02 -3.50 -3.80
CA TYR A 257 -3.02 -4.50 -3.40
C TYR A 257 -2.09 -4.86 -4.57
N LYS A 258 -2.64 -5.15 -5.75
CA LYS A 258 -1.82 -5.45 -6.95
C LYS A 258 -0.87 -4.29 -7.29
N ALA A 259 -1.37 -3.06 -7.33
CA ALA A 259 -0.55 -1.89 -7.62
C ALA A 259 0.52 -1.64 -6.55
N TYR A 260 0.22 -1.84 -5.27
CA TYR A 260 1.23 -1.80 -4.19
C TYR A 260 2.35 -2.82 -4.44
N VAL A 261 1.96 -4.07 -4.68
CA VAL A 261 2.88 -5.20 -4.90
C VAL A 261 3.81 -4.94 -6.08
N LEU A 262 3.30 -4.40 -7.20
CA LEU A 262 4.10 -4.03 -8.37
C LEU A 262 5.13 -2.94 -8.04
N ASN A 263 4.78 -1.98 -7.20
CA ASN A 263 5.67 -0.87 -6.82
C ASN A 263 6.71 -1.26 -5.75
N CYS A 264 6.57 -2.41 -5.09
CA CYS A 264 7.44 -2.88 -4.00
C CYS A 264 8.66 -3.71 -4.44
N GLN A 265 8.89 -3.90 -5.75
CA GLN A 265 9.96 -4.78 -6.26
C GLN A 265 11.39 -4.32 -5.89
N PHE A 266 11.62 -3.01 -5.85
CA PHE A 266 12.93 -2.41 -5.58
C PHE A 266 12.81 -1.41 -4.44
N VAL A 267 13.65 -1.54 -3.42
CA VAL A 267 13.70 -0.62 -2.27
C VAL A 267 15.01 0.17 -2.31
N ASN A 268 14.88 1.49 -2.35
CA ASN A 268 15.96 2.45 -2.09
C ASN A 268 15.47 3.47 -1.04
N ALA A 269 16.34 4.33 -0.49
CA ALA A 269 15.95 5.21 0.63
C ALA A 269 14.78 6.17 0.31
N VAL A 270 14.74 6.71 -0.91
CA VAL A 270 13.68 7.63 -1.36
C VAL A 270 12.38 6.86 -1.64
N LYS A 271 12.50 5.72 -2.34
CA LYS A 271 11.40 4.82 -2.66
C LYS A 271 10.81 4.15 -1.42
N LEU A 272 11.58 3.98 -0.34
CA LEU A 272 11.10 3.44 0.93
C LEU A 272 10.03 4.35 1.54
N GLN A 273 10.23 5.68 1.51
CA GLN A 273 9.21 6.62 2.00
C GLN A 273 7.93 6.54 1.17
N HIS A 274 8.06 6.41 -0.15
CA HIS A 274 6.91 6.22 -1.05
C HIS A 274 6.21 4.88 -0.79
N ILE A 275 6.94 3.78 -0.62
CA ILE A 275 6.36 2.47 -0.28
C ILE A 275 5.61 2.52 1.06
N GLN A 276 6.18 3.20 2.08
CA GLN A 276 5.51 3.41 3.36
C GLN A 276 4.23 4.23 3.21
N PHE A 277 4.27 5.29 2.39
CA PHE A 277 3.07 6.06 2.05
C PHE A 277 2.00 5.19 1.40
N LEU A 278 2.35 4.39 0.37
CA LEU A 278 1.41 3.47 -0.27
C LEU A 278 0.85 2.45 0.71
N SER A 279 1.69 1.88 1.58
CA SER A 279 1.28 0.94 2.62
C SER A 279 0.25 1.57 3.56
N ASN A 280 0.52 2.79 4.06
CA ASN A 280 -0.41 3.53 4.90
C ASN A 280 -1.73 3.83 4.18
N CYS A 281 -1.69 4.17 2.89
CA CYS A 281 -2.91 4.34 2.08
C CYS A 281 -3.72 3.05 1.98
N VAL A 282 -3.09 1.90 1.77
CA VAL A 282 -3.80 0.61 1.74
C VAL A 282 -4.42 0.34 3.11
N VAL A 283 -3.66 0.49 4.20
CA VAL A 283 -4.18 0.28 5.56
C VAL A 283 -5.37 1.20 5.87
N GLU A 284 -5.28 2.48 5.54
CA GLU A 284 -6.37 3.45 5.68
C GLU A 284 -7.60 3.06 4.82
N PHE A 285 -7.37 2.51 3.63
CA PHE A 285 -8.45 2.09 2.72
C PHE A 285 -9.22 0.86 3.24
N LEU A 286 -8.56 -0.06 3.95
CA LEU A 286 -9.22 -1.21 4.58
C LEU A 286 -10.33 -0.76 5.54
N GLY A 287 -10.17 0.39 6.19
CA GLY A 287 -11.17 0.96 7.11
C GLY A 287 -12.43 1.50 6.42
N VAL A 288 -12.51 1.52 5.08
CA VAL A 288 -13.74 1.88 4.37
C VAL A 288 -14.82 0.82 4.59
N ASP A 289 -14.45 -0.47 4.59
CA ASP A 289 -15.33 -1.59 4.87
C ASP A 289 -14.50 -2.80 5.32
N LEU A 290 -14.46 -3.02 6.63
CA LEU A 290 -13.65 -4.08 7.25
C LEU A 290 -14.08 -5.50 6.85
N PRO A 291 -15.39 -5.83 6.72
CA PRO A 291 -15.82 -7.17 6.31
C PRO A 291 -15.32 -7.57 4.92
N THR A 292 -15.46 -6.69 3.92
CA THR A 292 -14.93 -6.95 2.57
C THR A 292 -13.41 -6.96 2.59
N ALA A 293 -12.78 -6.01 3.30
CA ALA A 293 -11.33 -5.96 3.45
C ALA A 293 -10.74 -7.26 4.03
N TYR A 294 -11.42 -7.89 5.00
CA TYR A 294 -11.04 -9.17 5.58
C TYR A 294 -11.02 -10.30 4.55
N GLN A 295 -12.04 -10.38 3.69
CA GLN A 295 -12.10 -11.42 2.65
C GLN A 295 -10.89 -11.34 1.71
N HIS A 296 -10.54 -10.13 1.25
CA HIS A 296 -9.34 -9.89 0.44
C HIS A 296 -8.05 -10.18 1.22
N ALA A 297 -7.95 -9.70 2.46
CA ALA A 297 -6.79 -9.92 3.31
C ALA A 297 -6.51 -11.41 3.55
N PHE A 298 -7.55 -12.19 3.83
CA PHE A 298 -7.46 -13.64 4.01
C PHE A 298 -6.88 -14.31 2.76
N ILE A 299 -7.40 -13.99 1.57
CA ILE A 299 -6.92 -14.55 0.30
C ILE A 299 -5.45 -14.20 0.08
N PHE A 300 -5.06 -12.94 0.25
CA PHE A 300 -3.69 -12.49 0.02
C PHE A 300 -2.69 -13.06 1.05
N ILE A 301 -3.07 -13.17 2.32
CA ILE A 301 -2.24 -13.82 3.35
C ILE A 301 -2.11 -15.32 3.05
N ARG A 302 -3.18 -15.99 2.60
CA ARG A 302 -3.14 -17.39 2.18
C ARG A 302 -2.19 -17.61 1.00
N GLN A 303 -2.14 -16.68 0.04
CA GLN A 303 -1.17 -16.73 -1.06
C GLN A 303 0.27 -16.61 -0.58
N LEU A 304 0.55 -15.72 0.38
CA LEU A 304 1.90 -15.62 0.99
C LEU A 304 2.29 -16.93 1.70
N ALA A 305 1.33 -17.59 2.35
CA ALA A 305 1.55 -18.90 2.96
C ALA A 305 1.87 -19.98 1.92
N ALA A 306 1.19 -19.99 0.77
CA ALA A 306 1.44 -20.94 -0.31
C ALA A 306 2.87 -20.78 -0.87
N ILE A 307 3.29 -19.55 -1.19
CA ILE A 307 4.65 -19.26 -1.67
C ILE A 307 5.72 -19.74 -0.67
N LEU A 308 5.50 -19.52 0.63
CA LEU A 308 6.39 -20.01 1.67
C LEU A 308 6.41 -21.55 1.73
N GLN A 309 5.24 -22.18 1.64
CA GLN A 309 5.10 -23.64 1.68
C GLN A 309 5.83 -24.30 0.50
N ASP A 310 5.78 -23.70 -0.68
CA ASP A 310 6.51 -24.18 -1.86
C ASP A 310 8.01 -24.09 -1.66
N ALA A 311 8.50 -22.99 -1.06
CA ALA A 311 9.91 -22.85 -0.70
C ALA A 311 10.37 -23.89 0.32
N ILE A 312 9.52 -24.24 1.30
CA ILE A 312 9.81 -25.29 2.29
C ILE A 312 9.83 -26.68 1.64
N THR A 313 8.92 -26.93 0.69
CA THR A 313 8.71 -28.25 0.09
C THR A 313 9.71 -28.53 -1.04
N MET A 314 9.82 -27.62 -2.00
CA MET A 314 10.69 -27.79 -3.18
C MET A 314 12.18 -27.59 -2.85
N LYS A 315 12.49 -26.67 -1.91
CA LYS A 315 13.87 -26.33 -1.49
C LYS A 315 14.79 -25.93 -2.64
N THR A 316 14.25 -25.35 -3.71
CA THR A 316 15.00 -24.85 -4.87
C THR A 316 15.49 -23.43 -4.65
N LYS A 317 16.54 -23.02 -5.36
CA LYS A 317 17.04 -21.62 -5.27
C LYS A 317 15.98 -20.60 -5.70
N GLU A 318 15.15 -20.95 -6.67
CA GLU A 318 14.08 -20.10 -7.20
C GLU A 318 12.95 -19.93 -6.20
N SER A 319 12.48 -21.02 -5.59
CA SER A 319 11.44 -20.95 -4.55
C SER A 319 11.90 -20.16 -3.33
N PHE A 320 13.16 -20.30 -2.90
CA PHE A 320 13.74 -19.42 -1.87
C PHE A 320 13.83 -17.95 -2.31
N ARG A 321 14.08 -17.67 -3.59
CA ARG A 321 14.16 -16.30 -4.12
C ARG A 321 12.81 -15.60 -4.06
N LYS A 322 11.71 -16.30 -4.39
CA LYS A 322 10.34 -15.78 -4.31
C LYS A 322 9.97 -15.31 -2.89
N VAL A 323 10.47 -15.99 -1.84
CA VAL A 323 10.25 -15.57 -0.45
C VAL A 323 11.21 -14.45 -0.02
N TYR A 324 12.46 -14.49 -0.50
CA TYR A 324 13.54 -13.59 -0.07
C TYR A 324 13.76 -12.39 -1.00
N GLU A 325 12.66 -11.85 -1.53
CA GLU A 325 12.63 -10.61 -2.30
C GLU A 325 11.86 -9.51 -1.57
N TRP A 326 12.10 -8.26 -1.97
CA TRP A 326 11.44 -7.11 -1.37
C TRP A 326 9.93 -7.12 -1.54
N LYS A 327 9.43 -7.61 -2.68
CA LYS A 327 7.99 -7.76 -2.93
C LYS A 327 7.31 -8.55 -1.81
N PHE A 328 7.79 -9.77 -1.53
CA PHE A 328 7.25 -10.64 -0.48
C PHE A 328 7.39 -10.02 0.92
N MET A 329 8.55 -9.46 1.25
CA MET A 329 8.78 -8.82 2.55
C MET A 329 7.91 -7.59 2.78
N ASN A 330 7.69 -6.75 1.76
CA ASN A 330 6.82 -5.59 1.84
C ASN A 330 5.33 -5.97 1.93
N CYS A 331 4.92 -7.13 1.39
CA CYS A 331 3.59 -7.67 1.64
C CYS A 331 3.41 -8.08 3.10
N LEU A 332 4.38 -8.77 3.69
CA LEU A 332 4.34 -9.10 5.12
C LEU A 332 4.27 -7.84 5.99
N GLU A 333 5.06 -6.83 5.65
CA GLU A 333 5.06 -5.54 6.36
C GLU A 333 3.72 -4.81 6.24
N LEU A 334 3.10 -4.82 5.05
CA LEU A 334 1.77 -4.25 4.82
C LEU A 334 0.72 -4.92 5.71
N TRP A 335 0.63 -6.26 5.69
CA TRP A 335 -0.35 -7.00 6.48
C TRP A 335 -0.07 -6.91 7.97
N THR A 336 1.20 -6.80 8.37
CA THR A 336 1.60 -6.49 9.75
C THR A 336 1.01 -5.14 10.16
N GLY A 337 1.18 -4.11 9.32
CA GLY A 337 0.60 -2.78 9.55
C GLY A 337 -0.93 -2.80 9.66
N ALA A 338 -1.61 -3.50 8.75
CA ALA A 338 -3.07 -3.65 8.76
C ALA A 338 -3.58 -4.32 10.05
N ILE A 339 -2.98 -5.45 10.44
CA ILE A 339 -3.39 -6.16 11.67
C ILE A 339 -3.09 -5.33 12.91
N CYS A 340 -2.00 -4.56 12.94
CA CYS A 340 -1.71 -3.68 14.07
C CYS A 340 -2.76 -2.55 14.18
N ALA A 341 -3.12 -1.94 13.05
CA ALA A 341 -4.08 -0.83 12.98
C ALA A 341 -5.51 -1.27 13.40
N TYR A 342 -5.94 -2.47 12.99
CA TYR A 342 -7.28 -3.01 13.26
C TYR A 342 -7.25 -4.16 14.28
N SER A 343 -6.28 -4.15 15.20
CA SER A 343 -6.08 -5.22 16.20
C SER A 343 -7.25 -5.39 17.19
N SER A 344 -8.05 -4.33 17.38
CA SER A 344 -9.24 -4.32 18.23
C SER A 344 -10.50 -4.82 17.49
N GLU A 345 -10.45 -4.88 16.16
CA GLU A 345 -11.59 -5.28 15.33
C GLU A 345 -11.70 -6.80 15.23
N ALA A 346 -12.93 -7.31 15.32
CA ALA A 346 -13.20 -8.75 15.32
C ALA A 346 -12.76 -9.42 14.01
N ASP A 347 -12.86 -8.72 12.88
CA ASP A 347 -12.52 -9.25 11.55
C ASP A 347 -11.00 -9.49 11.40
N PHE A 348 -10.15 -8.57 11.88
CA PHE A 348 -8.70 -8.65 11.63
C PHE A 348 -7.93 -9.45 12.70
N ARG A 349 -8.50 -9.62 13.89
CA ARG A 349 -7.87 -10.36 14.98
C ARG A 349 -7.52 -11.83 14.62
N PRO A 350 -8.37 -12.61 13.92
CA PRO A 350 -8.04 -13.96 13.48
C PRO A 350 -6.85 -14.05 12.52
N LEU A 351 -6.57 -12.99 11.75
CA LEU A 351 -5.47 -12.96 10.76
C LEU A 351 -4.08 -12.86 11.42
N ALA A 352 -4.02 -12.43 12.68
CA ALA A 352 -2.75 -12.24 13.40
C ALA A 352 -1.95 -13.55 13.53
N TYR A 353 -2.62 -14.65 13.87
CA TYR A 353 -1.94 -15.93 14.05
C TYR A 353 -1.39 -16.51 12.73
N PRO A 354 -2.18 -16.64 11.64
CA PRO A 354 -1.67 -17.05 10.34
C PRO A 354 -0.48 -16.20 9.86
N LEU A 355 -0.57 -14.88 9.97
CA LEU A 355 0.53 -14.00 9.54
C LEU A 355 1.78 -14.22 10.39
N ALA A 356 1.65 -14.33 11.73
CA ALA A 356 2.76 -14.60 12.62
C ALA A 356 3.45 -15.95 12.31
N GLN A 357 2.69 -16.98 11.90
CA GLN A 357 3.25 -18.26 11.47
C GLN A 357 4.05 -18.13 10.18
N ILE A 358 3.53 -17.40 9.19
CA ILE A 358 4.24 -17.14 7.92
C ILE A 358 5.56 -16.41 8.21
N ILE A 359 5.52 -15.31 8.97
CA ILE A 359 6.72 -14.52 9.31
C ILE A 359 7.74 -15.39 10.09
N SER A 360 7.27 -16.22 11.03
CA SER A 360 8.13 -17.14 11.79
C SER A 360 8.75 -18.24 10.91
N GLY A 361 8.03 -18.69 9.89
CA GLY A 361 8.54 -19.63 8.90
C GLY A 361 9.60 -18.99 8.00
N VAL A 362 9.35 -17.77 7.52
CA VAL A 362 10.29 -16.97 6.72
C VAL A 362 11.60 -16.73 7.48
N ALA A 363 11.53 -16.37 8.76
CA ALA A 363 12.71 -16.16 9.60
C ALA A 363 13.61 -17.41 9.71
N ARG A 364 13.01 -18.61 9.65
CA ARG A 364 13.69 -19.91 9.82
C ARG A 364 14.03 -20.61 8.51
N LEU A 365 13.55 -20.10 7.37
CA LEU A 365 13.63 -20.79 6.07
C LEU A 365 15.06 -21.12 5.64
N VAL A 366 15.97 -20.15 5.74
CA VAL A 366 17.39 -20.35 5.40
C VAL A 366 18.30 -19.99 6.58
N PRO A 367 18.97 -20.98 7.20
CA PRO A 367 19.80 -20.80 8.40
C PRO A 367 21.20 -20.19 8.10
N THR A 368 21.30 -19.06 7.37
CA THR A 368 22.59 -18.38 7.10
C THR A 368 22.70 -16.97 7.66
N ALA A 369 23.91 -16.63 8.12
CA ALA A 369 24.32 -15.30 8.58
C ALA A 369 24.04 -14.17 7.59
N ARG A 370 24.01 -14.48 6.29
CA ARG A 370 23.80 -13.48 5.22
C ARG A 370 22.41 -12.85 5.26
N TYR A 371 21.42 -13.54 5.81
CA TYR A 371 20.03 -13.07 5.93
C TYR A 371 19.71 -12.55 7.34
N PHE A 372 20.74 -12.22 8.14
CA PHE A 372 20.53 -11.58 9.44
C PHE A 372 19.60 -10.35 9.35
N PRO A 373 19.75 -9.42 8.38
CA PRO A 373 18.82 -8.28 8.27
C PRO A 373 17.37 -8.72 8.04
N LEU A 374 17.13 -9.68 7.15
CA LEU A 374 15.79 -10.21 6.87
C LEU A 374 15.14 -10.86 8.11
N ARG A 375 15.91 -11.61 8.90
CA ARG A 375 15.39 -12.17 10.16
C ARG A 375 15.04 -11.10 11.17
N LEU A 376 15.87 -10.06 11.27
CA LEU A 376 15.60 -8.92 12.14
C LEU A 376 14.30 -8.21 11.73
N TRP A 377 14.05 -8.05 10.43
CA TRP A 377 12.76 -7.57 9.90
C TRP A 377 11.60 -8.45 10.35
N CYS A 378 11.73 -9.77 10.24
CA CYS A 378 10.70 -10.70 10.69
C CYS A 378 10.40 -10.55 12.18
N VAL A 379 11.44 -10.48 13.02
CA VAL A 379 11.29 -10.29 14.47
C VAL A 379 10.58 -8.98 14.79
N ARG A 380 10.93 -7.88 14.13
CA ARG A 380 10.28 -6.58 14.31
C ARG A 380 8.79 -6.62 14.00
N MET A 381 8.42 -7.27 12.89
CA MET A 381 7.02 -7.47 12.53
C MET A 381 6.28 -8.28 13.61
N LEU A 382 6.87 -9.40 14.07
CA LEU A 382 6.29 -10.23 15.13
C LEU A 382 6.14 -9.46 16.46
N ASN A 383 7.15 -8.68 16.84
CA ASN A 383 7.10 -7.83 18.04
C ASN A 383 5.97 -6.79 17.95
N ARG A 384 5.76 -6.18 16.77
CA ARG A 384 4.67 -5.21 16.55
C ARG A 384 3.28 -5.84 16.62
N ILE A 385 3.12 -7.02 16.03
CA ILE A 385 1.86 -7.79 16.12
C ILE A 385 1.58 -8.09 17.59
N SER A 386 2.55 -8.70 18.30
CA SER A 386 2.46 -9.03 19.73
C SER A 386 2.04 -7.83 20.59
N ALA A 387 2.68 -6.66 20.38
CA ALA A 387 2.36 -5.45 21.10
C ALA A 387 0.93 -4.93 20.84
N SER A 388 0.46 -5.03 19.58
CA SER A 388 -0.83 -4.48 19.17
C SER A 388 -2.00 -5.39 19.54
N THR A 389 -1.83 -6.72 19.41
CA THR A 389 -2.87 -7.70 19.74
C THR A 389 -2.91 -8.07 21.22
N GLY A 390 -1.87 -7.72 21.98
CA GLY A 390 -1.70 -8.16 23.36
C GLY A 390 -1.52 -9.67 23.49
N THR A 391 -1.09 -10.34 22.42
CA THR A 391 -0.87 -11.80 22.42
C THR A 391 0.62 -12.12 22.43
N PHE A 392 1.00 -13.10 23.25
CA PHE A 392 2.41 -13.50 23.36
C PHE A 392 2.88 -14.23 22.11
N ILE A 393 3.86 -13.65 21.41
CA ILE A 393 4.56 -14.29 20.29
C ILE A 393 6.02 -14.55 20.70
N PRO A 394 6.47 -15.83 20.75
CA PRO A 394 7.81 -16.18 21.23
C PRO A 394 8.89 -15.86 20.19
N VAL A 395 9.41 -14.62 20.17
CA VAL A 395 10.49 -14.22 19.24
C VAL A 395 11.90 -14.38 19.82
N SER A 396 12.02 -14.55 21.13
CA SER A 396 13.31 -14.60 21.83
C SER A 396 14.24 -15.68 21.28
N MET A 397 13.73 -16.86 20.94
CA MET A 397 14.53 -17.94 20.36
C MET A 397 15.12 -17.57 19.00
N LEU A 398 14.35 -16.91 18.13
CA LEU A 398 14.84 -16.46 16.81
C LEU A 398 16.02 -15.51 16.96
N LEU A 399 15.97 -14.61 17.95
CA LEU A 399 17.04 -13.65 18.25
C LEU A 399 18.25 -14.32 18.90
N LEU A 400 18.04 -15.25 19.82
CA LEU A 400 19.13 -15.97 20.49
C LEU A 400 19.88 -16.88 19.51
N ASP A 401 19.19 -17.53 18.57
CA ASP A 401 19.81 -18.33 17.50
C ASP A 401 20.69 -17.46 16.58
N MET A 402 20.34 -16.17 16.42
CA MET A 402 21.17 -15.23 15.67
C MET A 402 22.49 -14.91 16.38
N LEU A 403 22.55 -14.97 17.72
CA LEU A 403 23.78 -14.77 18.49
C LEU A 403 24.76 -15.95 18.40
N ASP A 404 24.24 -17.17 18.19
CA ASP A 404 25.05 -18.37 18.04
C ASP A 404 25.79 -18.47 16.69
N MET A 405 25.58 -17.49 15.80
CA MET A 405 26.31 -17.41 14.54
C MET A 405 27.82 -17.31 14.77
N LYS A 406 28.58 -18.14 14.05
CA LYS A 406 30.04 -18.26 14.21
C LYS A 406 30.78 -16.94 14.02
N GLU A 407 30.23 -16.07 13.17
CA GLU A 407 30.76 -14.76 12.85
C GLU A 407 30.68 -13.77 14.03
N LEU A 408 29.71 -13.90 14.94
CA LEU A 408 29.53 -13.01 16.09
C LEU A 408 30.33 -13.45 17.33
N ASN A 409 30.74 -14.71 17.38
CA ASN A 409 31.55 -15.28 18.48
C ASN A 409 33.07 -15.07 18.29
N ARG A 410 33.49 -14.49 17.16
CA ARG A 410 34.90 -14.25 16.83
C ARG A 410 35.17 -12.76 16.64
N PRO A 411 36.41 -12.29 16.91
CA PRO A 411 36.78 -10.91 16.59
C PRO A 411 36.60 -10.63 15.08
N PRO A 412 36.24 -9.39 14.70
CA PRO A 412 36.10 -9.03 13.30
C PRO A 412 37.43 -9.16 12.58
N THR A 413 37.43 -9.86 11.44
CA THR A 413 38.62 -10.06 10.59
C THR A 413 38.60 -9.20 9.32
N GLY A 414 37.48 -8.52 9.05
CA GLY A 414 37.25 -7.70 7.85
C GLY A 414 37.48 -6.20 8.05
N GLY A 415 38.23 -5.79 9.08
CA GLY A 415 38.45 -4.37 9.42
C GLY A 415 37.20 -3.64 9.90
N VAL A 416 37.22 -2.30 9.88
CA VAL A 416 36.10 -1.47 10.34
C VAL A 416 34.87 -1.64 9.44
N GLY A 417 35.08 -1.65 8.12
CA GLY A 417 34.04 -1.77 7.10
C GLY A 417 33.10 -0.55 7.02
N LYS A 418 32.29 -0.51 5.97
CA LYS A 418 31.25 0.53 5.80
C LYS A 418 30.03 0.19 6.67
N ALA A 419 29.43 1.21 7.28
CA ALA A 419 28.20 1.04 8.02
C ALA A 419 27.07 0.51 7.12
N VAL A 420 26.30 -0.45 7.63
CA VAL A 420 25.19 -1.10 6.94
C VAL A 420 23.90 -0.72 7.65
N ASP A 421 22.94 -0.17 6.91
CA ASP A 421 21.59 0.03 7.43
C ASP A 421 20.81 -1.28 7.27
N LEU A 422 20.55 -1.95 8.39
CA LEU A 422 19.81 -3.21 8.44
C LEU A 422 18.35 -3.03 8.01
N ARG A 423 17.83 -1.79 7.91
CA ARG A 423 16.48 -1.51 7.40
C ARG A 423 16.42 -1.53 5.88
N THR A 424 17.50 -1.23 5.16
CA THR A 424 17.44 -1.09 3.69
C THR A 424 18.04 -2.28 2.93
N VAL A 425 18.29 -3.40 3.62
CA VAL A 425 18.95 -4.57 3.03
C VAL A 425 18.31 -5.84 3.57
N LEU A 426 18.03 -6.81 2.70
CA LEU A 426 17.59 -8.16 3.11
C LEU A 426 18.75 -9.15 3.23
N LYS A 427 19.80 -8.97 2.41
CA LYS A 427 20.94 -9.89 2.28
C LYS A 427 22.26 -9.16 2.18
N VAL A 428 23.25 -9.58 2.96
CA VAL A 428 24.62 -9.03 2.91
C VAL A 428 25.61 -9.96 2.19
N SER A 429 26.75 -9.42 1.77
CA SER A 429 27.84 -10.17 1.17
C SER A 429 28.67 -10.91 2.23
N LYS A 430 29.38 -11.99 1.85
CA LYS A 430 30.25 -12.74 2.78
C LYS A 430 31.35 -11.87 3.42
N PRO A 431 32.01 -10.93 2.71
CA PRO A 431 32.98 -10.03 3.33
C PRO A 431 32.37 -9.12 4.40
N THR A 432 31.16 -8.62 4.16
CA THR A 432 30.45 -7.72 5.09
C THR A 432 30.21 -8.38 6.45
N LEU A 433 29.96 -9.70 6.48
CA LEU A 433 29.78 -10.45 7.74
C LEU A 433 30.98 -10.37 8.70
N ARG A 434 32.18 -10.11 8.16
CA ARG A 434 33.43 -10.07 8.92
C ARG A 434 33.81 -8.65 9.37
N THR A 435 33.08 -7.63 8.91
CA THR A 435 33.39 -6.25 9.28
C THR A 435 32.92 -5.97 10.70
N ARG A 436 33.68 -5.13 11.40
CA ARG A 436 33.36 -4.69 12.75
C ARG A 436 32.00 -3.98 12.80
N SER A 437 31.76 -3.04 11.88
CA SER A 437 30.54 -2.24 11.81
C SER A 437 29.28 -3.09 11.68
N PHE A 438 29.31 -4.14 10.85
CA PHE A 438 28.17 -5.03 10.68
C PHE A 438 27.93 -5.88 11.94
N GLN A 439 28.98 -6.48 12.51
CA GLN A 439 28.84 -7.29 13.72
C GLN A 439 28.32 -6.48 14.92
N GLU A 440 28.81 -5.25 15.10
CA GLU A 440 28.31 -4.33 16.14
C GLU A 440 26.84 -3.98 15.90
N ALA A 441 26.44 -3.63 14.67
CA ALA A 441 25.05 -3.36 14.33
C ALA A 441 24.12 -4.54 14.60
N CYS A 442 24.57 -5.77 14.30
CA CYS A 442 23.83 -7.00 14.58
C CYS A 442 23.61 -7.21 16.09
N ILE A 443 24.67 -7.06 16.90
CA ILE A 443 24.58 -7.23 18.35
C ILE A 443 23.64 -6.21 18.97
N PHE A 444 23.78 -4.93 18.60
CA PHE A 444 22.90 -3.89 19.14
C PHE A 444 21.45 -4.13 18.74
N ALA A 445 21.19 -4.49 17.48
CA ALA A 445 19.84 -4.79 17.02
C ALA A 445 19.22 -5.98 17.79
N VAL A 446 19.99 -7.03 18.07
CA VAL A 446 19.46 -8.16 18.87
C VAL A 446 19.16 -7.74 20.30
N VAL A 447 20.03 -6.95 20.92
CA VAL A 447 19.78 -6.43 22.28
C VAL A 447 18.53 -5.56 22.30
N GLU A 448 18.36 -4.67 21.32
CA GLU A 448 17.19 -3.83 21.15
C GLU A 448 15.91 -4.66 21.01
N GLU A 449 15.87 -5.64 20.12
CA GLU A 449 14.66 -6.45 19.89
C GLU A 449 14.33 -7.42 21.03
N ILE A 450 15.34 -7.97 21.75
CA ILE A 450 15.09 -8.79 22.94
C ILE A 450 14.53 -7.92 24.06
N ALA A 451 15.09 -6.73 24.26
CA ALA A 451 14.61 -5.80 25.27
C ALA A 451 13.17 -5.36 24.96
N GLU A 452 12.89 -5.00 23.71
CA GLU A 452 11.56 -4.62 23.22
C GLU A 452 10.55 -5.76 23.44
N HIS A 453 10.90 -7.00 23.06
CA HIS A 453 10.06 -8.17 23.28
C HIS A 453 9.73 -8.38 24.76
N LEU A 454 10.75 -8.37 25.63
CA LEU A 454 10.56 -8.63 27.07
C LEU A 454 9.84 -7.47 27.78
N ALA A 455 10.03 -6.23 27.34
CA ALA A 455 9.38 -5.06 27.92
C ALA A 455 7.86 -5.09 27.74
N GLN A 456 7.35 -5.66 26.64
CA GLN A 456 5.90 -5.86 26.43
C GLN A 456 5.26 -6.68 27.57
N TRP A 457 6.04 -7.57 28.18
CA TRP A 457 5.60 -8.46 29.25
C TRP A 457 6.16 -8.08 30.63
N SER A 458 6.79 -6.89 30.74
CA SER A 458 7.50 -6.45 31.96
C SER A 458 6.60 -6.34 33.19
N TYR A 459 5.30 -6.15 32.99
CA TYR A 459 4.29 -6.08 34.04
C TYR A 459 3.52 -7.39 34.23
N SER A 460 3.85 -8.46 33.49
CA SER A 460 3.18 -9.75 33.64
C SER A 460 3.61 -10.45 34.93
N VAL A 461 2.65 -11.09 35.61
CA VAL A 461 2.92 -11.99 36.75
C VAL A 461 3.92 -13.08 36.39
N ALA A 462 3.88 -13.54 35.13
CA ALA A 462 4.72 -14.61 34.59
C ALA A 462 6.08 -14.13 34.03
N PHE A 463 6.45 -12.86 34.25
CA PHE A 463 7.68 -12.29 33.67
C PHE A 463 8.95 -13.07 34.09
N PHE A 464 8.99 -13.58 35.32
CA PHE A 464 10.11 -14.38 35.79
C PHE A 464 10.33 -15.63 34.92
N GLU A 465 9.27 -16.37 34.65
CA GLU A 465 9.27 -17.56 33.81
C GLU A 465 9.59 -17.20 32.35
N LEU A 466 8.99 -16.14 31.82
CA LEU A 466 9.18 -15.68 30.44
C LEU A 466 10.63 -15.24 30.17
N SER A 467 11.27 -14.59 31.13
CA SER A 467 12.61 -14.01 30.96
C SER A 467 13.76 -14.97 31.29
N PHE A 468 13.47 -16.12 31.90
CA PHE A 468 14.48 -17.09 32.35
C PHE A 468 15.34 -17.64 31.20
N ILE A 469 14.72 -18.09 30.11
CA ILE A 469 15.46 -18.68 28.99
C ILE A 469 16.32 -17.62 28.27
N PRO A 470 15.79 -16.43 27.91
CA PRO A 470 16.61 -15.34 27.40
C PRO A 470 17.81 -15.02 28.28
N ALA A 471 17.61 -14.81 29.59
CA ALA A 471 18.69 -14.49 30.51
C ALA A 471 19.78 -15.59 30.53
N THR A 472 19.38 -16.86 30.59
CA THR A 472 20.31 -17.99 30.63
C THR A 472 21.13 -18.11 29.34
N ARG A 473 20.49 -17.94 28.18
CA ARG A 473 21.18 -18.02 26.88
C ARG A 473 22.12 -16.84 26.66
N LEU A 474 21.74 -15.63 27.10
CA LEU A 474 22.63 -14.48 27.10
C LEU A 474 23.87 -14.69 28.00
N ARG A 475 23.70 -15.29 29.18
CA ARG A 475 24.84 -15.69 30.05
C ARG A 475 25.74 -16.72 29.35
N SER A 476 25.16 -17.67 28.63
CA SER A 476 25.94 -18.63 27.84
C SER A 476 26.77 -17.92 26.76
N PHE A 477 26.18 -16.97 26.04
CA PHE A 477 26.88 -16.19 25.02
C PHE A 477 28.06 -15.40 25.60
N ILE A 478 27.90 -14.81 26.79
CA ILE A 478 28.99 -14.09 27.48
C ILE A 478 30.18 -15.02 27.77
N LYS A 479 29.92 -16.29 28.13
CA LYS A 479 30.98 -17.27 28.41
C LYS A 479 31.72 -17.72 27.14
N THR A 480 31.06 -17.73 25.99
CA THR A 480 31.63 -18.23 24.73
C THR A 480 32.24 -17.14 23.86
N SER A 481 31.75 -15.91 23.95
CA SER A 481 32.19 -14.80 23.11
C SER A 481 33.57 -14.28 23.52
N LYS A 482 34.42 -14.04 22.51
CA LYS A 482 35.77 -13.48 22.71
C LYS A 482 35.79 -11.95 22.66
N VAL A 483 34.64 -11.30 22.48
CA VAL A 483 34.54 -9.87 22.17
C VAL A 483 33.89 -9.13 23.34
N GLU A 484 34.73 -8.50 24.17
CA GLU A 484 34.31 -7.92 25.45
C GLU A 484 33.23 -6.83 25.34
N ARG A 485 33.26 -6.03 24.26
CA ARG A 485 32.21 -5.03 23.99
C ARG A 485 30.83 -5.67 23.83
N PHE A 486 30.73 -6.85 23.21
CA PHE A 486 29.45 -7.56 23.04
C PHE A 486 28.99 -8.10 24.39
N CYS A 487 29.93 -8.67 25.16
CA CYS A 487 29.66 -9.12 26.52
C CYS A 487 29.15 -7.99 27.42
N ARG A 488 29.65 -6.76 27.26
CA ARG A 488 29.18 -5.59 28.01
C ARG A 488 27.71 -5.27 27.74
N GLU A 489 27.29 -5.22 26.47
CA GLU A 489 25.89 -4.98 26.11
C GLU A 489 24.97 -6.07 26.66
N MET A 490 25.37 -7.35 26.54
CA MET A 490 24.58 -8.47 27.07
C MET A 490 24.48 -8.43 28.59
N ARG A 491 25.56 -8.10 29.31
CA ARG A 491 25.52 -7.93 30.78
C ARG A 491 24.60 -6.79 31.18
N GLN A 492 24.59 -5.69 30.44
CA GLN A 492 23.68 -4.58 30.70
C GLN A 492 22.23 -5.02 30.54
N LEU A 493 21.89 -5.73 29.46
CA LEU A 493 20.55 -6.28 29.24
C LEU A 493 20.14 -7.27 30.35
N ILE A 494 21.01 -8.21 30.72
CA ILE A 494 20.74 -9.18 31.78
C ILE A 494 20.44 -8.49 33.12
N ARG A 495 21.20 -7.46 33.49
CA ARG A 495 20.94 -6.68 34.72
C ARG A 495 19.54 -6.08 34.72
N GLN A 496 19.07 -5.57 33.58
CA GLN A 496 17.73 -5.00 33.46
C GLN A 496 16.63 -6.06 33.52
N ILE A 497 16.87 -7.23 32.90
CA ILE A 497 15.98 -8.38 32.99
C ILE A 497 15.85 -8.85 34.45
N GLU A 498 16.97 -8.99 35.16
CA GLU A 498 17.01 -9.40 36.57
C GLU A 498 16.35 -8.38 37.49
N ALA A 499 16.58 -7.08 37.27
CA ALA A 499 15.93 -6.01 38.00
C ALA A 499 14.40 -6.04 37.80
N ASN A 500 13.94 -6.28 36.58
CA ASN A 500 12.50 -6.39 36.30
C ASN A 500 11.88 -7.65 36.91
N SER A 501 12.62 -8.76 36.90
CA SER A 501 12.24 -10.00 37.57
C SER A 501 12.11 -9.82 39.08
N ALA A 502 13.02 -9.08 39.72
CA ALA A 502 12.92 -8.75 41.14
C ALA A 502 11.70 -7.85 41.40
N PHE A 503 11.49 -6.83 40.56
CA PHE A 503 10.36 -5.90 40.63
C PHE A 503 8.99 -6.60 40.55
N THR A 504 8.83 -7.56 39.63
CA THR A 504 7.58 -8.32 39.48
C THR A 504 7.41 -9.37 40.57
N ASN A 505 8.48 -10.07 40.96
CA ASN A 505 8.40 -11.09 42.01
C ASN A 505 8.11 -10.51 43.39
N GLU A 506 8.61 -9.31 43.71
CA GLU A 506 8.27 -8.64 44.96
C GLU A 506 6.76 -8.37 45.07
N ARG A 507 6.14 -7.91 43.97
CA ARG A 507 4.69 -7.69 43.89
C ARG A 507 3.90 -9.00 43.80
N ARG A 508 4.44 -10.01 43.14
CA ARG A 508 3.83 -11.34 43.06
C ARG A 508 3.70 -12.00 44.44
N LYS A 509 4.55 -11.66 45.42
CA LYS A 509 4.42 -12.16 46.81
C LYS A 509 3.12 -11.75 47.49
N SER A 510 2.54 -10.60 47.11
CA SER A 510 1.28 -10.11 47.69
C SER A 510 0.04 -10.55 46.90
N VAL A 511 0.21 -11.36 45.86
CA VAL A 511 -0.89 -11.88 45.04
C VAL A 511 -1.59 -13.01 45.78
N THR A 512 -2.92 -12.91 45.91
CA THR A 512 -3.79 -13.96 46.46
C THR A 512 -4.66 -14.65 45.41
N PHE A 513 -4.66 -14.14 44.17
CA PHE A 513 -5.45 -14.68 43.07
C PHE A 513 -4.73 -15.84 42.37
N LEU A 514 -5.51 -16.73 41.76
CA LEU A 514 -5.00 -17.84 40.95
C LEU A 514 -4.67 -17.38 39.51
N PRO A 515 -3.80 -18.08 38.76
CA PRO A 515 -3.42 -17.67 37.40
C PRO A 515 -4.58 -17.53 36.40
N ASN A 516 -5.69 -18.25 36.59
CA ASN A 516 -6.89 -18.19 35.74
C ASN A 516 -7.93 -17.16 36.23
N ASP A 517 -7.64 -16.45 37.32
CA ASP A 517 -8.53 -15.43 37.85
C ASP A 517 -8.47 -14.18 36.95
N PRO A 518 -9.61 -13.57 36.55
CA PRO A 518 -9.61 -12.28 35.85
C PRO A 518 -8.85 -11.18 36.62
N ALA A 519 -8.73 -11.28 37.94
CA ALA A 519 -7.90 -10.37 38.75
C ALA A 519 -6.42 -10.37 38.32
N ALA A 520 -5.92 -11.45 37.71
CA ALA A 520 -4.56 -11.52 37.20
C ALA A 520 -4.28 -10.54 36.05
N ALA A 521 -5.31 -10.15 35.29
CA ALA A 521 -5.20 -9.13 34.24
C ALA A 521 -4.93 -7.73 34.83
N SER A 522 -5.43 -7.48 36.05
CA SER A 522 -5.27 -6.21 36.78
C SER A 522 -3.96 -6.10 37.57
N PHE A 523 -3.08 -7.10 37.49
CA PHE A 523 -1.82 -7.12 38.20
C PHE A 523 -0.93 -5.94 37.78
N VAL A 524 -0.61 -5.05 38.74
CA VAL A 524 0.39 -3.99 38.57
C VAL A 524 -0.01 -2.99 37.47
N GLU A 525 -1.32 -2.78 37.29
CA GLU A 525 -1.87 -1.86 36.29
C GLU A 525 -1.49 -0.40 36.53
N ASP A 526 -1.48 0.05 37.79
CA ASP A 526 -1.15 1.44 38.10
C ASP A 526 0.33 1.75 37.83
N GLU A 527 1.22 0.83 38.16
CA GLU A 527 2.63 0.94 37.80
C GLU A 527 2.89 0.82 36.30
N LYS A 528 2.04 0.08 35.58
CA LYS A 528 2.04 0.02 34.11
C LYS A 528 1.65 1.37 33.50
N LYS A 529 0.63 2.04 34.04
CA LYS A 529 0.24 3.41 33.63
C LYS A 529 1.37 4.43 33.90
N LEU A 530 2.13 4.23 34.97
CA LEU A 530 3.28 5.07 35.34
C LEU A 530 4.60 4.69 34.63
N GLU A 531 4.57 3.70 33.74
CA GLU A 531 5.75 3.15 33.03
C GLU A 531 6.96 2.91 33.94
N SER A 532 6.70 2.46 35.16
CA SER A 532 7.69 2.50 36.23
C SER A 532 8.71 1.37 36.20
N SER A 533 8.48 0.31 35.41
CA SER A 533 9.32 -0.89 35.40
C SER A 533 10.77 -0.59 34.96
N PRO A 534 11.77 -1.27 35.54
CA PRO A 534 13.16 -1.11 35.11
C PRO A 534 13.37 -1.37 33.61
N LEU A 535 12.69 -2.39 33.07
CA LEU A 535 12.88 -2.79 31.68
C LEU A 535 12.19 -1.85 30.69
N SER A 536 10.99 -1.33 31.00
CA SER A 536 10.33 -0.32 30.15
C SER A 536 11.17 0.94 30.03
N LYS A 537 11.71 1.45 31.15
CA LYS A 537 12.61 2.63 31.15
C LYS A 537 13.87 2.38 30.32
N TYR A 538 14.46 1.19 30.46
CA TYR A 538 15.64 0.82 29.69
C TYR A 538 15.36 0.77 28.19
N VAL A 539 14.22 0.23 27.76
CA VAL A 539 13.82 0.20 26.35
C VAL A 539 13.64 1.60 25.78
N THR A 540 13.07 2.54 26.52
CA THR A 540 12.97 3.95 26.07
C THR A 540 14.36 4.54 25.76
N THR A 541 15.34 4.33 26.66
CA THR A 541 16.72 4.75 26.41
C THR A 541 17.36 4.03 25.21
N LEU A 542 17.05 2.75 24.99
CA LEU A 542 17.52 2.01 23.82
C LEU A 542 16.94 2.56 22.51
N ARG A 543 15.65 2.92 22.51
CA ARG A 543 14.98 3.54 21.34
C ARG A 543 15.62 4.87 20.98
N GLU A 544 15.91 5.73 21.96
CA GLU A 544 16.61 7.00 21.75
C GLU A 544 18.01 6.80 21.14
N ARG A 545 18.79 5.86 21.69
CA ARG A 545 20.11 5.51 21.14
C ARG A 545 20.02 4.96 19.72
N ALA A 546 19.03 4.12 19.45
CA ALA A 546 18.79 3.57 18.13
C ALA A 546 18.42 4.66 17.12
N GLN A 547 17.61 5.64 17.54
CA GLN A 547 17.23 6.79 16.72
C GLN A 547 18.44 7.67 16.37
N GLN A 548 19.23 8.09 17.36
CA GLN A 548 20.47 8.86 17.14
C GLN A 548 21.44 8.15 16.16
N ARG A 549 21.57 6.83 16.31
CA ARG A 549 22.40 6.02 15.40
C ARG A 549 21.81 5.97 13.98
N ASN A 550 20.50 5.91 13.85
CA ASN A 550 19.85 5.93 12.54
C ASN A 550 19.97 7.29 11.84
N ASP A 551 19.89 8.39 12.59
CA ASP A 551 19.99 9.75 12.07
C ASP A 551 21.41 10.03 11.54
N SER A 552 22.43 9.67 12.32
CA SER A 552 23.84 9.77 11.89
C SER A 552 24.16 8.93 10.63
N LEU A 553 23.49 7.79 10.44
CA LEU A 553 23.60 6.99 9.22
C LEU A 553 22.93 7.67 8.01
N MET A 554 21.83 8.40 8.22
CA MET A 554 21.19 9.21 7.17
C MET A 554 22.07 10.39 6.79
N GLU A 555 22.59 11.16 7.75
CA GLU A 555 23.47 12.31 7.51
C GLU A 555 24.75 11.91 6.76
N SER A 556 25.37 10.80 7.16
CA SER A 556 26.55 10.26 6.48
C SER A 556 26.27 9.90 5.01
N ARG A 557 25.05 9.48 4.67
CA ARG A 557 24.65 9.21 3.28
C ARG A 557 24.52 10.50 2.47
N PHE A 558 23.92 11.54 3.05
CA PHE A 558 23.81 12.86 2.40
C PHE A 558 25.19 13.47 2.18
N ALA A 559 26.08 13.44 3.18
CA ALA A 559 27.44 13.96 3.07
C ALA A 559 28.27 13.21 2.00
N ILE A 560 28.15 11.89 1.92
CA ILE A 560 28.83 11.08 0.89
C ILE A 560 28.24 11.35 -0.50
N SER A 561 26.91 11.53 -0.62
CA SER A 561 26.26 11.89 -1.88
C SER A 561 26.69 13.28 -2.36
N LEU A 562 26.81 14.24 -1.44
CA LEU A 562 27.28 15.60 -1.74
C LEU A 562 28.77 15.60 -2.16
N LEU A 563 29.61 14.83 -1.49
CA LEU A 563 31.03 14.67 -1.81
C LEU A 563 31.27 13.93 -3.14
N LEU A 564 30.35 13.03 -3.53
CA LEU A 564 30.38 12.35 -4.83
C LEU A 564 29.92 13.29 -5.96
N CYS A 565 28.91 14.14 -5.72
CA CYS A 565 28.53 15.21 -6.66
C CYS A 565 29.65 16.24 -6.86
N LEU A 566 30.40 16.59 -5.81
CA LEU A 566 31.52 17.54 -5.88
C LEU A 566 32.82 16.96 -6.51
N ARG A 567 32.86 15.66 -6.82
CA ARG A 567 34.02 14.98 -7.45
C ARG A 567 33.81 14.61 -8.92
N GLN A 568 32.65 14.90 -9.52
CA GLN A 568 32.47 14.73 -10.96
C GLN A 568 33.03 15.95 -11.73
N PRO A 569 33.78 15.75 -12.82
CA PRO A 569 34.21 16.86 -13.66
C PRO A 569 32.99 17.54 -14.31
N PRO A 570 33.04 18.86 -14.56
CA PRO A 570 31.89 19.68 -14.98
C PRO A 570 31.33 19.36 -16.38
N SER A 571 31.74 18.26 -17.02
CA SER A 571 31.28 17.85 -18.35
C SER A 571 30.16 16.81 -18.37
N MET A 572 29.68 16.31 -17.22
CA MET A 572 28.66 15.25 -17.17
C MET A 572 27.47 15.53 -16.22
N CYS A 573 27.24 16.78 -15.83
CA CYS A 573 25.96 17.18 -15.21
C CYS A 573 25.06 17.86 -16.26
N LYS A 574 24.21 17.06 -16.90
CA LYS A 574 22.93 17.51 -17.49
C LYS A 574 21.82 16.72 -16.83
#